data_AF-A0AA90TXC4-F1
#
_entry.id   AF-A0AA90TXC4-F1
#
_cell.length_a   1.000
_cell.length_b   1.000
_cell.length_c   1.000
_cell.angle_alpha   90.00
_cell.angle_beta   90.00
_cell.angle_gamma   90.00
#
_symmetry.space_group_name_H-M   'P 1'
#
loop_
_entity.id
_entity.type
_entity.pdbx_description
1 polymer ?
#
loop_
_entity_poly.entity_id
_entity_poly.type
_entity_poly.pdbx_seq_one_letter_code
_entity_poly.pdbx_strand_id
1 'polypeptide(L)'
;MPLQGAGKQMKNKVGESCLKLKWNIQGIFDDIPAIGEQLESQISQIPENNINDKMKITKWVNQIKEINETIRYLKEHKLVELEQNLNYKFDEPDLFVLSFIQPSIKNLFAEVNKYYSKAGIDYNFEPYLNLDEAAKVLAFIGDAAIDLALAEVLWQPNISNVGDLSVNRSKIASNGNLARICDKWNMFDHRIPFIPNQSNAKTKTINHVKGTMVEAVFGIMYIESGLDDIITSIVSLK
;
A
#
# COMPACT_ATOMS: atom_id res chain seq x y z
N MET A 1 -37.23 -12.12 -36.42
CA MET A 1 -36.57 -10.94 -35.80
C MET A 1 -35.45 -11.43 -34.90
N PRO A 2 -34.16 -11.21 -35.23
CA PRO A 2 -33.08 -11.62 -34.36
C PRO A 2 -32.75 -10.53 -33.33
N LEU A 3 -32.70 -10.91 -32.06
CA LEU A 3 -32.16 -10.14 -30.95
C LEU A 3 -30.64 -9.98 -31.13
N GLN A 4 -30.22 -9.02 -31.95
CA GLN A 4 -28.84 -8.56 -32.04
C GLN A 4 -28.75 -7.17 -31.42
N GLY A 5 -28.35 -7.08 -30.15
CA GLY A 5 -28.18 -5.78 -29.50
C GLY A 5 -27.54 -5.80 -28.11
N ALA A 6 -27.70 -6.88 -27.34
CA ALA A 6 -27.25 -6.90 -25.94
C ALA A 6 -25.75 -7.19 -25.74
N GLY A 7 -25.07 -7.84 -26.68
CA GLY A 7 -23.67 -8.29 -26.52
C GLY A 7 -22.61 -7.18 -26.67
N LYS A 8 -22.93 -6.08 -27.35
CA LYS A 8 -21.96 -5.00 -27.64
C LYS A 8 -21.88 -3.95 -26.52
N GLN A 9 -22.96 -3.77 -25.75
CA GLN A 9 -22.99 -2.85 -24.60
C GLN A 9 -22.31 -3.40 -23.34
N MET A 10 -22.28 -4.73 -23.13
CA MET A 10 -21.59 -5.33 -21.97
C MET A 10 -20.06 -5.23 -22.08
N LYS A 11 -19.49 -5.46 -23.26
CA LYS A 11 -18.03 -5.36 -23.45
C LYS A 11 -17.47 -3.95 -23.22
N ASN A 12 -18.25 -2.91 -23.54
CA ASN A 12 -17.84 -1.52 -23.30
C ASN A 12 -17.96 -1.11 -21.82
N LYS A 13 -18.91 -1.68 -21.06
CA LYS A 13 -19.06 -1.41 -19.61
C LYS A 13 -17.97 -2.06 -18.76
N VAL A 14 -17.45 -3.22 -19.16
CA VAL A 14 -16.31 -3.86 -18.46
C VAL A 14 -15.04 -3.01 -18.63
N GLY A 15 -14.81 -2.45 -19.83
CA GLY A 15 -13.72 -1.50 -20.08
C GLY A 15 -13.84 -0.19 -19.28
N GLU A 16 -15.05 0.34 -19.10
CA GLU A 16 -15.30 1.53 -18.25
C GLU A 16 -15.14 1.24 -16.75
N SER A 17 -15.42 0.02 -16.30
CA SER A 17 -15.18 -0.41 -14.92
C SER A 17 -13.68 -0.47 -14.58
N CYS A 18 -12.85 -0.96 -15.50
CA CYS A 18 -11.38 -0.93 -15.35
C CYS A 18 -10.83 0.50 -15.33
N LEU A 19 -11.44 1.44 -16.08
CA LEU A 19 -11.03 2.85 -16.04
C LEU A 19 -11.36 3.55 -14.71
N LYS A 20 -12.36 3.08 -13.96
CA LYS A 20 -12.70 3.60 -12.61
C LYS A 20 -11.71 3.19 -11.51
N LEU A 21 -10.88 2.18 -11.76
CA LEU A 21 -9.89 1.68 -10.81
C LEU A 21 -8.54 2.38 -10.93
N LYS A 22 -8.35 3.27 -11.93
CA LYS A 22 -7.11 4.04 -12.06
C LYS A 22 -6.99 5.04 -10.91
N TRP A 23 -6.15 4.69 -9.96
CA TRP A 23 -5.79 5.57 -8.86
C TRP A 23 -4.60 6.43 -9.27
N ASN A 24 -4.85 7.73 -9.42
CA ASN A 24 -3.80 8.66 -9.80
C ASN A 24 -3.02 9.10 -8.56
N ILE A 25 -2.04 8.29 -8.16
CA ILE A 25 -1.04 8.64 -7.16
C ILE A 25 0.34 8.85 -7.78
N GLN A 26 0.42 8.85 -9.12
CA GLN A 26 1.67 8.97 -9.84
C GLN A 26 2.38 10.28 -9.47
N GLY A 27 3.63 10.16 -9.04
CA GLY A 27 4.47 11.28 -8.65
C GLY A 27 4.27 11.77 -7.22
N ILE A 28 3.31 11.23 -6.44
CA ILE A 28 3.06 11.70 -5.07
C ILE A 28 4.30 11.59 -4.17
N PHE A 29 5.10 10.55 -4.40
CA PHE A 29 6.32 10.27 -3.64
C PHE A 29 7.54 11.02 -4.19
N ASP A 30 7.48 11.52 -5.41
CA ASP A 30 8.60 12.20 -6.07
C ASP A 30 8.81 13.62 -5.53
N ASP A 31 7.78 14.19 -4.89
CA ASP A 31 7.81 15.51 -4.26
C ASP A 31 8.37 15.47 -2.81
N ILE A 32 8.48 14.30 -2.19
CA ILE A 32 8.95 14.14 -0.80
C ILE A 32 10.37 14.74 -0.57
N PRO A 33 11.35 14.55 -1.48
CA PRO A 33 12.65 15.21 -1.36
C PRO A 33 12.56 16.73 -1.29
N ALA A 34 11.69 17.34 -2.11
CA ALA A 34 11.53 18.80 -2.15
C ALA A 34 10.97 19.35 -0.83
N ILE A 35 10.05 18.62 -0.17
CA ILE A 35 9.58 18.97 1.18
C ILE A 35 10.75 18.97 2.18
N GLY A 36 11.64 17.96 2.08
CA GLY A 36 12.82 17.86 2.93
C GLY A 36 13.80 19.01 2.74
N GLU A 37 14.15 19.33 1.49
CA GLU A 37 15.04 20.44 1.14
C GLU A 37 14.49 21.80 1.58
N GLN A 38 13.18 22.00 1.42
CA GLN A 38 12.53 23.22 1.87
C GLN A 38 12.58 23.35 3.40
N LEU A 39 12.28 22.28 4.14
CA LEU A 39 12.42 22.28 5.60
C LEU A 39 13.86 22.54 6.05
N GLU A 40 14.86 22.00 5.36
CA GLU A 40 16.27 22.29 5.64
C GLU A 40 16.61 23.77 5.46
N SER A 41 16.12 24.39 4.37
CA SER A 41 16.33 25.82 4.12
C SER A 41 15.76 26.70 5.25
N GLN A 42 14.67 26.25 5.89
CA GLN A 42 14.04 26.96 7.00
C GLN A 42 14.86 26.89 8.29
N ILE A 43 15.67 25.84 8.50
CA ILE A 43 16.52 25.72 9.70
C ILE A 43 17.50 26.90 9.80
N SER A 44 18.06 27.33 8.66
CA SER A 44 18.97 28.47 8.58
C SER A 44 18.31 29.81 8.86
N GLN A 45 16.99 29.91 8.73
CA GLN A 45 16.21 31.13 8.95
C GLN A 45 15.73 31.27 10.40
N ILE A 46 15.81 30.21 11.21
CA ILE A 46 15.38 30.24 12.60
C ILE A 46 16.44 30.93 13.48
N PRO A 47 16.03 31.91 14.31
CA PRO A 47 16.91 32.55 15.29
C PRO A 47 17.66 31.54 16.19
N GLU A 48 18.91 31.81 16.52
CA GLU A 48 19.77 30.90 17.32
C GLU A 48 19.20 30.58 18.71
N ASN A 49 18.41 31.49 19.27
CA ASN A 49 17.77 31.31 20.58
C ASN A 49 16.56 30.35 20.56
N ASN A 50 16.06 29.95 19.38
CA ASN A 50 14.92 29.05 19.26
C ASN A 50 15.37 27.60 19.00
N ILE A 51 16.08 27.04 19.98
CA ILE A 51 16.69 25.71 19.93
C ILE A 51 15.64 24.61 19.71
N ASN A 52 14.46 24.74 20.35
CA ASN A 52 13.41 23.73 20.28
C ASN A 52 12.84 23.58 18.87
N ASP A 53 12.56 24.70 18.18
CA ASP A 53 12.05 24.64 16.81
C ASP A 53 13.11 24.11 15.85
N LYS A 54 14.39 24.50 16.02
CA LYS A 54 15.49 23.92 15.23
C LYS A 54 15.56 22.40 15.40
N MET A 55 15.57 21.91 16.64
CA MET A 55 15.59 20.47 16.92
C MET A 55 14.40 19.74 16.30
N LYS A 56 13.22 20.36 16.35
CA LYS A 56 11.99 19.77 15.81
C LYS A 56 12.05 19.64 14.29
N ILE A 57 12.45 20.70 13.59
CA ILE A 57 12.56 20.67 12.13
C ILE A 57 13.66 19.71 11.68
N THR A 58 14.82 19.72 12.35
CA THR A 58 15.90 18.75 12.06
C THR A 58 15.40 17.31 12.18
N LYS A 59 14.57 17.01 13.20
CA LYS A 59 13.94 15.70 13.33
C LYS A 59 13.05 15.36 12.12
N TRP A 60 12.17 16.28 11.70
CA TRP A 60 11.31 16.03 10.55
C TRP A 60 12.11 15.85 9.25
N VAL A 61 13.15 16.65 9.04
CA VAL A 61 14.07 16.51 7.90
C VAL A 61 14.68 15.10 7.86
N ASN A 62 15.22 14.63 9.00
CA ASN A 62 15.80 13.29 9.06
C ASN A 62 14.75 12.20 8.77
N GLN A 63 13.54 12.34 9.32
CA GLN A 63 12.45 11.39 9.04
C GLN A 63 12.05 11.40 7.56
N ILE A 64 11.99 12.56 6.91
CA ILE A 64 11.68 12.68 5.48
C ILE A 64 12.78 12.05 4.63
N LYS A 65 14.06 12.23 5.00
CA LYS A 65 15.19 11.59 4.32
C LYS A 65 15.13 10.06 4.43
N GLU A 66 14.90 9.53 5.62
CA GLU A 66 14.73 8.08 5.85
C GLU A 66 13.56 7.51 5.04
N ILE A 67 12.44 8.23 4.98
CA ILE A 67 11.29 7.86 4.13
C ILE A 67 11.70 7.82 2.66
N ASN A 68 12.38 8.85 2.17
CA ASN A 68 12.82 8.91 0.78
C ASN A 68 13.80 7.79 0.40
N GLU A 69 14.77 7.50 1.28
CA GLU A 69 15.70 6.38 1.10
C GLU A 69 14.95 5.03 1.04
N THR A 70 13.95 4.86 1.90
CA THR A 70 13.11 3.65 1.91
C THR A 70 12.29 3.54 0.63
N ILE A 71 11.65 4.62 0.17
CA ILE A 71 10.88 4.66 -1.08
C ILE A 71 11.77 4.27 -2.27
N ARG A 72 12.97 4.84 -2.35
CA ARG A 72 13.92 4.51 -3.42
C ARG A 72 14.31 3.03 -3.37
N TYR A 73 14.64 2.50 -2.19
CA TYR A 73 14.93 1.08 -2.02
C TYR A 73 13.75 0.19 -2.45
N LEU A 74 12.52 0.58 -2.10
CA LEU A 74 11.32 -0.16 -2.50
C LEU A 74 11.17 -0.18 -4.02
N LYS A 75 11.27 0.96 -4.70
CA LYS A 75 11.15 1.07 -6.16
C LYS A 75 12.27 0.34 -6.90
N GLU A 76 13.52 0.45 -6.44
CA GLU A 76 14.70 -0.05 -7.17
C GLU A 76 15.00 -1.53 -6.89
N HIS A 77 14.64 -2.05 -5.72
CA HIS A 77 15.03 -3.39 -5.29
C HIS A 77 13.84 -4.23 -4.88
N LYS A 78 13.01 -3.73 -3.96
CA LYS A 78 11.97 -4.57 -3.35
C LYS A 78 10.85 -4.93 -4.33
N LEU A 79 10.53 -4.00 -5.23
CA LEU A 79 9.58 -4.21 -6.30
C LEU A 79 10.01 -5.40 -7.17
N VAL A 80 11.24 -5.38 -7.67
CA VAL A 80 11.80 -6.44 -8.52
C VAL A 80 11.80 -7.81 -7.83
N GLU A 81 12.16 -7.85 -6.54
CA GLU A 81 12.10 -9.08 -5.74
C GLU A 81 10.67 -9.64 -5.65
N LEU A 82 9.70 -8.76 -5.41
CA LEU A 82 8.31 -9.18 -5.25
C LEU A 82 7.68 -9.59 -6.59
N GLU A 83 8.01 -8.91 -7.68
CA GLU A 83 7.59 -9.28 -9.03
C GLU A 83 8.04 -10.71 -9.38
N GLN A 84 9.26 -11.09 -9.00
CA GLN A 84 9.76 -12.46 -9.17
C GLN A 84 9.00 -13.47 -8.31
N ASN A 85 8.70 -13.12 -7.05
CA ASN A 85 7.96 -13.98 -6.13
C ASN A 85 6.51 -14.21 -6.57
N LEU A 86 5.89 -13.21 -7.20
CA LEU A 86 4.51 -13.26 -7.71
C LEU A 86 4.41 -13.73 -9.15
N ASN A 87 5.53 -13.75 -9.90
CA ASN A 87 5.53 -13.90 -11.34
C ASN A 87 4.58 -12.89 -12.03
N TYR A 88 4.62 -11.65 -11.55
CA TYR A 88 3.76 -10.54 -11.98
C TYR A 88 4.62 -9.27 -12.07
N LYS A 89 4.35 -8.38 -13.04
CA LYS A 89 5.04 -7.09 -13.16
C LYS A 89 4.07 -5.97 -12.84
N PHE A 90 4.44 -5.09 -11.91
CA PHE A 90 3.60 -3.95 -11.57
C PHE A 90 3.82 -2.81 -12.54
N ASP A 91 2.73 -2.18 -12.96
CA ASP A 91 2.78 -1.05 -13.88
C ASP A 91 3.03 0.28 -13.14
N GLU A 92 2.57 0.40 -11.88
CA GLU A 92 2.61 1.63 -11.09
C GLU A 92 3.45 1.48 -9.80
N PRO A 93 4.75 1.84 -9.81
CA PRO A 93 5.64 1.71 -8.65
C PRO A 93 5.18 2.50 -7.41
N ASP A 94 4.45 3.59 -7.58
CA ASP A 94 3.93 4.38 -6.46
C ASP A 94 2.82 3.62 -5.71
N LEU A 95 2.01 2.82 -6.42
CA LEU A 95 1.01 1.97 -5.77
C LEU A 95 1.70 0.92 -4.92
N PHE A 96 2.80 0.36 -5.42
CA PHE A 96 3.62 -0.57 -4.66
C PHE A 96 4.15 0.04 -3.36
N VAL A 97 4.72 1.26 -3.41
CA VAL A 97 5.18 2.00 -2.23
C VAL A 97 4.03 2.22 -1.23
N LEU A 98 2.83 2.50 -1.72
CA LEU A 98 1.65 2.72 -0.87
C LEU A 98 1.33 1.53 0.04
N SER A 99 1.59 0.28 -0.39
CA SER A 99 1.40 -0.92 0.44
C SER A 99 2.29 -0.99 1.69
N PHE A 100 3.36 -0.18 1.75
CA PHE A 100 4.28 -0.10 2.89
C PHE A 100 3.93 1.00 3.88
N ILE A 101 3.00 1.89 3.53
CA ILE A 101 2.62 3.04 4.37
C ILE A 101 1.91 2.58 5.65
N GLN A 102 2.30 3.18 6.77
CA GLN A 102 1.74 2.96 8.09
C GLN A 102 1.03 4.21 8.60
N PRO A 103 0.01 4.07 9.47
CA PRO A 103 -0.77 5.20 9.98
C PRO A 103 0.02 6.32 10.65
N SER A 104 1.20 6.00 11.20
CA SER A 104 2.07 7.00 11.84
C SER A 104 2.61 8.06 10.89
N ILE A 105 2.64 7.81 9.57
CA ILE A 105 3.11 8.81 8.59
C ILE A 105 2.27 10.09 8.62
N LYS A 106 0.96 9.95 8.89
CA LYS A 106 0.01 11.06 8.96
C LYS A 106 0.40 12.09 10.01
N ASN A 107 0.94 11.63 11.15
CA ASN A 107 1.36 12.52 12.23
C ASN A 107 2.53 13.41 11.79
N LEU A 108 3.49 12.85 11.05
CA LEU A 108 4.62 13.61 10.51
C LEU A 108 4.12 14.72 9.58
N PHE A 109 3.32 14.37 8.56
CA PHE A 109 2.85 15.37 7.60
C PHE A 109 1.85 16.36 8.19
N ALA A 110 1.04 15.96 9.18
CA ALA A 110 0.17 16.90 9.90
C ALA A 110 0.97 17.94 10.70
N GLU A 111 2.07 17.51 11.32
CA GLU A 111 2.96 18.41 12.04
C GLU A 111 3.71 19.37 11.10
N VAL A 112 4.21 18.86 9.97
CA VAL A 112 4.87 19.69 8.93
C VAL A 112 3.88 20.68 8.32
N ASN A 113 2.66 20.24 7.97
CA ASN A 113 1.61 21.11 7.45
C ASN A 113 1.28 22.26 8.41
N LYS A 114 1.15 21.95 9.72
CA LYS A 114 0.91 22.97 10.75
C LYS A 114 2.06 23.98 10.83
N TYR A 115 3.31 23.55 10.60
CA TYR A 115 4.46 24.44 10.55
C TYR A 115 4.40 25.35 9.31
N TYR A 116 4.18 24.78 8.12
CA TYR A 116 4.06 25.52 6.85
C TYR A 116 2.98 26.59 6.93
N SER A 117 1.80 26.21 7.45
CA SER A 117 0.67 27.13 7.68
C SER A 117 1.05 28.32 8.57
N LYS A 118 1.86 28.09 9.62
CA LYS A 118 2.32 29.15 10.52
C LYS A 118 3.42 30.02 9.91
N ALA A 119 4.27 29.43 9.08
CA ALA A 119 5.35 30.12 8.38
C ALA A 119 4.85 30.89 7.14
N GLY A 120 3.58 30.74 6.76
CA GLY A 120 3.01 31.37 5.56
C GLY A 120 3.51 30.72 4.27
N ILE A 121 3.94 29.46 4.34
CA ILE A 121 4.41 28.69 3.18
C ILE A 121 3.21 27.96 2.59
N ASP A 122 2.91 28.24 1.33
CA ASP A 122 1.85 27.56 0.59
C ASP A 122 2.36 26.21 0.07
N TYR A 123 1.73 25.12 0.52
CA TYR A 123 2.01 23.76 0.07
C TYR A 123 0.77 22.88 0.32
N ASN A 124 0.39 22.08 -0.66
CA ASN A 124 -0.76 21.18 -0.53
C ASN A 124 -0.35 19.86 0.14
N PHE A 125 -0.57 19.74 1.44
CA PHE A 125 -0.32 18.50 2.18
C PHE A 125 -1.46 17.48 2.11
N GLU A 126 -2.61 17.79 1.50
CA GLU A 126 -3.80 16.92 1.50
C GLU A 126 -3.50 15.48 1.05
N PRO A 127 -2.75 15.24 -0.04
CA PRO A 127 -2.45 13.88 -0.49
C PRO A 127 -1.66 13.06 0.54
N TYR A 128 -0.72 13.70 1.24
CA TYR A 128 0.16 13.05 2.23
C TYR A 128 -0.56 12.71 3.54
N LEU A 129 -1.61 13.47 3.88
CA LEU A 129 -2.40 13.27 5.09
C LEU A 129 -3.34 12.06 5.02
N ASN A 130 -3.52 11.51 3.82
CA ASN A 130 -4.44 10.42 3.51
C ASN A 130 -3.74 9.16 2.96
N LEU A 131 -2.40 9.12 2.90
CA LEU A 131 -1.65 7.96 2.40
C LEU A 131 -1.97 6.67 3.16
N ASP A 132 -2.14 6.73 4.49
CA ASP A 132 -2.45 5.54 5.28
C ASP A 132 -3.86 5.01 5.01
N GLU A 133 -4.81 5.91 4.72
CA GLU A 133 -6.16 5.52 4.33
C GLU A 133 -6.18 4.93 2.93
N ALA A 134 -5.36 5.50 2.04
CA ALA A 134 -5.22 4.97 0.70
C ALA A 134 -4.62 3.53 0.73
N ALA A 135 -3.62 3.27 1.57
CA ALA A 135 -3.10 1.92 1.78
C ALA A 135 -4.18 0.94 2.29
N LYS A 136 -5.08 1.38 3.19
CA LYS A 136 -6.20 0.55 3.69
C LYS A 136 -7.23 0.25 2.60
N VAL A 137 -7.50 1.19 1.71
CA VAL A 137 -8.42 0.96 0.58
C VAL A 137 -7.82 -0.10 -0.37
N LEU A 138 -6.51 -0.08 -0.66
CA LEU A 138 -5.88 -1.16 -1.41
C LEU A 138 -6.03 -2.50 -0.71
N ALA A 139 -5.77 -2.54 0.60
CA ALA A 139 -5.93 -3.77 1.38
C ALA A 139 -7.38 -4.29 1.34
N PHE A 140 -8.36 -3.40 1.46
CA PHE A 140 -9.77 -3.77 1.34
C PHE A 140 -10.11 -4.38 -0.04
N ILE A 141 -9.61 -3.78 -1.11
CA ILE A 141 -9.79 -4.32 -2.47
C ILE A 141 -9.11 -5.68 -2.60
N GLY A 142 -7.88 -5.80 -2.09
CA GLY A 142 -7.10 -7.03 -2.16
C GLY A 142 -7.69 -8.18 -1.34
N ASP A 143 -8.18 -7.92 -0.13
CA ASP A 143 -8.90 -8.92 0.68
C ASP A 143 -10.09 -9.51 -0.10
N ALA A 144 -10.92 -8.64 -0.70
CA ALA A 144 -12.03 -9.06 -1.54
C ALA A 144 -11.58 -9.86 -2.78
N ALA A 145 -10.49 -9.44 -3.44
CA ALA A 145 -9.94 -10.12 -4.60
C ALA A 145 -9.37 -11.51 -4.24
N ILE A 146 -8.64 -11.62 -3.14
CA ILE A 146 -8.11 -12.88 -2.60
C ILE A 146 -9.27 -13.83 -2.29
N ASP A 147 -10.30 -13.34 -1.59
CA ASP A 147 -11.46 -14.15 -1.22
C ASP A 147 -12.19 -14.72 -2.45
N LEU A 148 -12.35 -13.90 -3.50
CA LEU A 148 -12.98 -14.32 -4.74
C LEU A 148 -12.12 -15.32 -5.52
N ALA A 149 -10.82 -15.04 -5.67
CA ALA A 149 -9.88 -15.95 -6.34
C ALA A 149 -9.79 -17.29 -5.62
N LEU A 150 -9.77 -17.30 -4.28
CA LEU A 150 -9.79 -18.53 -3.49
C LEU A 150 -11.10 -19.30 -3.66
N ALA A 151 -12.24 -18.60 -3.72
CA ALA A 151 -13.51 -19.26 -3.99
C ALA A 151 -13.46 -19.97 -5.35
N GLU A 152 -12.93 -19.33 -6.39
CA GLU A 152 -12.78 -19.93 -7.71
C GLU A 152 -11.82 -21.14 -7.71
N VAL A 153 -10.65 -21.01 -7.08
CA VAL A 153 -9.64 -22.08 -7.03
C VAL A 153 -10.09 -23.28 -6.19
N LEU A 154 -10.81 -23.04 -5.10
CA LEU A 154 -11.25 -24.10 -4.18
C LEU A 154 -12.57 -24.73 -4.58
N TRP A 155 -13.35 -24.05 -5.43
CA TRP A 155 -14.63 -24.57 -5.89
C TRP A 155 -14.46 -25.85 -6.69
N GLN A 156 -15.43 -26.76 -6.52
CA GLN A 156 -15.55 -27.99 -7.29
C GLN A 156 -17.01 -28.14 -7.73
N PRO A 157 -17.29 -28.68 -8.93
CA PRO A 157 -18.64 -28.91 -9.43
C PRO A 157 -19.30 -30.12 -8.73
N ASN A 158 -19.40 -30.05 -7.41
CA ASN A 158 -20.13 -30.98 -6.56
C ASN A 158 -20.83 -30.17 -5.46
N ILE A 159 -21.77 -30.79 -4.73
CA ILE A 159 -22.38 -30.18 -3.55
C ILE A 159 -21.31 -30.19 -2.44
N SER A 160 -20.37 -29.26 -2.53
CA SER A 160 -19.39 -29.01 -1.49
C SER A 160 -20.11 -28.49 -0.25
N ASN A 161 -19.73 -28.99 0.93
CA ASN A 161 -20.17 -28.37 2.17
C ASN A 161 -19.55 -26.98 2.27
N VAL A 162 -20.38 -25.93 2.33
CA VAL A 162 -19.94 -24.54 2.47
C VAL A 162 -19.00 -24.37 3.67
N GLY A 163 -19.16 -25.17 4.72
CA GLY A 163 -18.25 -25.21 5.87
C GLY A 163 -16.83 -25.61 5.48
N ASP A 164 -16.65 -26.64 4.64
CA ASP A 164 -15.33 -27.10 4.21
C ASP A 164 -14.65 -26.09 3.29
N LEU A 165 -15.40 -25.45 2.39
CA LEU A 165 -14.90 -24.34 1.57
C LEU A 165 -14.43 -23.17 2.44
N SER A 166 -15.23 -22.80 3.45
CA SER A 166 -14.89 -21.73 4.39
C SER A 166 -13.62 -22.03 5.19
N VAL A 167 -13.48 -23.28 5.66
CA VAL A 167 -12.27 -23.75 6.37
C VAL A 167 -11.05 -23.72 5.45
N ASN A 168 -11.16 -24.23 4.23
CA ASN A 168 -10.04 -24.27 3.28
C ASN A 168 -9.62 -22.87 2.82
N ARG A 169 -10.57 -21.95 2.65
CA ARG A 169 -10.28 -20.54 2.37
C ARG A 169 -9.51 -19.88 3.52
N SER A 170 -9.97 -20.07 4.76
CA SER A 170 -9.32 -19.50 5.95
C SER A 170 -7.90 -20.05 6.18
N LYS A 171 -7.64 -21.31 5.80
CA LYS A 171 -6.27 -21.87 5.77
C LYS A 171 -5.33 -21.12 4.84
N ILE A 172 -5.79 -20.26 3.94
CA ILE A 172 -4.93 -19.49 3.04
C ILE A 172 -5.02 -18.01 3.40
N ALA A 173 -6.23 -17.44 3.47
CA ALA A 173 -6.47 -16.01 3.68
C ALA A 173 -6.45 -15.54 5.15
N SER A 174 -6.17 -16.40 6.13
CA SER A 174 -6.08 -15.91 7.52
C SER A 174 -4.90 -14.97 7.71
N ASN A 175 -5.07 -13.94 8.56
CA ASN A 175 -3.99 -13.01 8.95
C ASN A 175 -2.70 -13.72 9.38
N GLY A 176 -2.80 -14.91 10.01
CA GLY A 176 -1.62 -15.69 10.40
C GLY A 176 -0.81 -16.19 9.21
N ASN A 177 -1.47 -16.60 8.13
CA ASN A 177 -0.80 -17.07 6.92
C ASN A 177 -0.38 -15.92 6.01
N LEU A 178 -1.21 -14.89 5.87
CA LEU A 178 -0.80 -13.66 5.18
C LEU A 178 0.41 -13.01 5.87
N ALA A 179 0.49 -13.07 7.21
CA ALA A 179 1.67 -12.63 7.93
C ALA A 179 2.93 -13.45 7.60
N ARG A 180 2.80 -14.76 7.41
CA ARG A 180 3.92 -15.61 6.98
C ARG A 180 4.36 -15.30 5.55
N ILE A 181 3.41 -14.96 4.66
CA ILE A 181 3.73 -14.51 3.30
C ILE A 181 4.49 -13.17 3.36
N CYS A 182 4.01 -12.22 4.17
CA CYS A 182 4.69 -10.95 4.41
C CYS A 182 6.14 -11.14 4.92
N ASP A 183 6.34 -12.11 5.82
CA ASP A 183 7.67 -12.47 6.33
C ASP A 183 8.54 -13.15 5.27
N LYS A 184 7.97 -14.06 4.47
CA LYS A 184 8.66 -14.71 3.35
C LYS A 184 9.12 -13.67 2.32
N TRP A 185 8.30 -12.67 2.06
CA TRP A 185 8.62 -11.55 1.19
C TRP A 185 9.41 -10.46 1.89
N ASN A 186 9.82 -10.63 3.15
CA ASN A 186 10.58 -9.64 3.94
C ASN A 186 10.05 -8.21 3.77
N MET A 187 8.72 -8.01 3.83
CA MET A 187 8.13 -6.69 3.61
C MET A 187 8.08 -5.87 4.89
N PHE A 188 7.84 -6.53 6.03
CA PHE A 188 7.54 -5.88 7.29
C PHE A 188 8.65 -4.87 7.63
N ASP A 189 9.92 -5.25 7.56
CA ASP A 189 11.01 -4.37 8.00
C ASP A 189 11.27 -3.15 7.08
N HIS A 190 10.54 -3.01 5.98
CA HIS A 190 10.59 -1.86 5.06
C HIS A 190 9.35 -0.96 5.12
N ARG A 191 8.55 -1.06 6.19
CA ARG A 191 7.40 -0.18 6.46
C ARG A 191 7.79 1.29 6.54
N ILE A 192 6.86 2.18 6.16
CA ILE A 192 7.06 3.64 6.14
C ILE A 192 6.03 4.32 7.06
N PRO A 193 6.45 5.12 8.07
CA PRO A 193 7.80 5.24 8.56
C PRO A 193 8.25 3.96 9.28
N PHE A 194 9.54 3.66 9.17
CA PHE A 194 10.13 2.56 9.93
C PHE A 194 10.26 2.98 11.40
N ILE A 195 9.66 2.22 12.29
CA ILE A 195 9.77 2.43 13.74
C ILE A 195 10.43 1.18 14.33
N PRO A 196 11.72 1.23 14.67
CA PRO A 196 12.41 0.11 15.29
C PRO A 196 11.77 -0.21 16.66
N ASN A 197 11.78 -1.49 17.04
CA ASN A 197 11.31 -1.98 18.33
C ASN A 197 9.81 -1.78 18.61
N GLN A 198 8.94 -2.39 17.79
CA GLN A 198 7.57 -2.71 18.19
C GLN A 198 7.50 -3.87 19.20
N SER A 199 8.52 -4.04 20.06
CA SER A 199 8.67 -5.19 20.98
C SER A 199 7.50 -5.37 21.96
N ASN A 200 6.71 -4.32 22.16
CA ASN A 200 5.56 -4.33 23.06
C ASN A 200 4.22 -4.53 22.33
N ALA A 201 4.21 -4.61 20.99
CA ALA A 201 3.00 -4.86 20.23
C ALA A 201 2.58 -6.33 20.36
N LYS A 202 1.28 -6.57 20.54
CA LYS A 202 0.73 -7.93 20.58
C LYS A 202 0.97 -8.60 19.23
N THR A 203 1.36 -9.88 19.22
CA THR A 203 1.57 -10.69 18.00
C THR A 203 0.36 -10.61 17.05
N LYS A 204 -0.86 -10.61 17.58
CA LYS A 204 -2.09 -10.46 16.78
C LYS A 204 -2.12 -9.14 15.99
N THR A 205 -1.66 -8.04 16.60
CA THR A 205 -1.58 -6.73 15.95
C THR A 205 -0.53 -6.73 14.85
N ILE A 206 0.66 -7.31 15.12
CA ILE A 206 1.72 -7.44 14.11
C ILE A 206 1.24 -8.27 12.92
N ASN A 207 0.60 -9.42 13.17
CA ASN A 207 0.09 -10.28 12.10
C ASN A 207 -1.00 -9.59 11.28
N HIS A 208 -1.85 -8.78 11.93
CA HIS A 208 -2.84 -7.99 11.21
C HIS A 208 -2.18 -6.98 10.27
N VAL A 209 -1.21 -6.20 10.75
CA VAL A 209 -0.47 -5.23 9.89
C VAL A 209 0.20 -5.95 8.72
N LYS A 210 0.90 -7.06 8.98
CA LYS A 210 1.53 -7.87 7.93
C LYS A 210 0.53 -8.39 6.91
N GLY A 211 -0.63 -8.87 7.37
CA GLY A 211 -1.72 -9.33 6.50
C GLY A 211 -2.22 -8.21 5.60
N THR A 212 -2.50 -7.04 6.18
CA THR A 212 -2.94 -5.84 5.46
C THR A 212 -1.94 -5.37 4.40
N MET A 213 -0.63 -5.49 4.66
CA MET A 213 0.39 -5.18 3.64
C MET A 213 0.31 -6.14 2.44
N VAL A 214 0.12 -7.44 2.69
CA VAL A 214 -0.02 -8.45 1.63
C VAL A 214 -1.33 -8.26 0.87
N GLU A 215 -2.42 -8.00 1.57
CA GLU A 215 -3.72 -7.65 0.96
C GLU A 215 -3.56 -6.42 0.06
N ALA A 216 -2.87 -5.37 0.51
CA ALA A 216 -2.66 -4.18 -0.30
C ALA A 216 -1.91 -4.50 -1.60
N VAL A 217 -0.88 -5.36 -1.57
CA VAL A 217 -0.19 -5.83 -2.78
C VAL A 217 -1.14 -6.51 -3.76
N PHE A 218 -1.99 -7.42 -3.28
CA PHE A 218 -2.99 -8.07 -4.13
C PHE A 218 -4.07 -7.09 -4.63
N GLY A 219 -4.38 -6.06 -3.86
CA GLY A 219 -5.27 -4.97 -4.28
C GLY A 219 -4.73 -4.20 -5.48
N ILE A 220 -3.41 -3.90 -5.48
CA ILE A 220 -2.74 -3.24 -6.61
C ILE A 220 -2.79 -4.13 -7.84
N MET A 221 -2.38 -5.39 -7.68
CA MET A 221 -2.37 -6.35 -8.77
C MET A 221 -3.77 -6.53 -9.38
N TYR A 222 -4.83 -6.56 -8.56
CA TYR A 222 -6.21 -6.62 -9.04
C TYR A 222 -6.62 -5.35 -9.80
N ILE A 223 -6.22 -4.17 -9.34
CA ILE A 223 -6.50 -2.90 -10.02
C ILE A 223 -5.85 -2.85 -11.40
N GLU A 224 -4.61 -3.33 -11.51
CA GLU A 224 -3.82 -3.28 -12.74
C GLU A 224 -4.25 -4.37 -13.75
N SER A 225 -4.53 -5.59 -13.28
CA SER A 225 -4.66 -6.78 -14.15
C SER A 225 -5.96 -7.56 -14.02
N GLY A 226 -6.77 -7.29 -12.99
CA GLY A 226 -8.00 -8.03 -12.71
C GLY A 226 -7.78 -9.34 -11.96
N LEU A 227 -8.75 -10.26 -12.04
CA LEU A 227 -8.80 -11.45 -11.18
C LEU A 227 -7.92 -12.61 -11.66
N ASP A 228 -7.73 -12.77 -12.97
CA ASP A 228 -7.05 -13.93 -13.57
C ASP A 228 -5.60 -14.07 -13.09
N ASP A 229 -4.88 -12.95 -13.01
CA ASP A 229 -3.52 -12.94 -12.50
C ASP A 229 -3.48 -13.23 -11.00
N ILE A 230 -4.46 -12.76 -10.22
CA ILE A 230 -4.57 -13.04 -8.77
C ILE A 230 -4.71 -14.54 -8.54
N ILE A 231 -5.55 -15.21 -9.32
CA ILE A 231 -5.73 -16.66 -9.29
C ILE A 231 -4.40 -17.36 -9.56
N THR A 232 -3.69 -16.93 -10.60
CA THR A 232 -2.39 -17.51 -10.98
C THR A 232 -1.36 -17.38 -9.84
N SER A 233 -1.27 -16.20 -9.22
CA SER A 233 -0.37 -15.95 -8.08
C SER A 233 -0.78 -16.72 -6.82
N ILE A 234 -2.07 -16.85 -6.52
CA ILE A 234 -2.53 -17.63 -5.37
C ILE A 234 -2.23 -19.12 -5.53
N VAL A 235 -2.37 -19.64 -6.75
CA VAL A 235 -2.03 -21.05 -7.05
C VAL A 235 -0.53 -21.30 -6.87
N SER A 236 0.34 -20.36 -7.24
CA SER A 236 1.80 -20.49 -7.05
C SER A 236 2.26 -20.33 -5.60
N LEU A 237 1.42 -19.75 -4.73
CA LEU A 237 1.69 -19.59 -3.30
C LEU A 237 1.28 -20.79 -2.44
N LYS A 238 0.49 -21.73 -2.98
CA LYS A 238 0.16 -23.00 -2.32
C LYS A 238 1.38 -23.94 -2.30
#